data_AF-A0A3Q7GRD4-F1
#
_entry.id   AF-A0A3Q7GRD4-F1
#
_cell.length_a   1.000
_cell.length_b   1.000
_cell.length_c   1.000
_cell.angle_alpha   90.00
_cell.angle_beta   90.00
_cell.angle_gamma   90.00
#
_symmetry.space_group_name_H-M   'P 1'
#
loop_
_entity.id
_entity.type
_entity.pdbx_description
1 polymer ?
#
loop_
_entity_poly.entity_id
_entity_poly.type
_entity_poly.pdbx_seq_one_letter_code
_entity_poly.pdbx_strand_id
1 'polypeptide(L)'
;MYSSLFTIVSLVIFFFLHHLIGRGFLHPTLRNLAQRYGGVMYLQIGEIPVVIVSSSTIAKQLLTTHDLAFSDRPQSTSTTILFYNNKDIVFSLYDNYCKQMRKICKVPTF
;
A
#
# COMPACT_ATOMS: atom_id res chain seq x y z
N MET A 1 -0.24 20.57 -25.32
CA MET A 1 0.34 19.23 -25.08
C MET A 1 0.01 18.68 -23.68
N TYR A 2 0.06 19.48 -22.60
CA TYR A 2 -0.30 19.01 -21.25
C TYR A 2 -1.78 18.61 -21.08
N SER A 3 -2.70 19.33 -21.74
CA SER A 3 -4.15 19.05 -21.64
C SER A 3 -4.57 17.71 -22.25
N SER A 4 -3.92 17.27 -23.35
CA SER A 4 -4.20 15.96 -23.97
C SER A 4 -3.55 14.81 -23.21
N LEU A 5 -2.37 15.02 -22.62
CA LEU A 5 -1.73 14.03 -21.75
C LEU A 5 -2.54 13.82 -20.47
N PHE A 6 -3.08 14.90 -19.88
CA PHE A 6 -3.93 14.83 -18.69
C PHE A 6 -5.20 13.99 -18.94
N THR A 7 -5.92 14.24 -20.03
CA THR A 7 -7.14 13.49 -20.35
C THR A 7 -6.88 12.01 -20.65
N ILE A 8 -5.78 11.69 -21.34
CA ILE A 8 -5.39 10.30 -21.62
C ILE A 8 -5.03 9.57 -20.31
N VAL A 9 -4.24 10.20 -19.44
CA VAL A 9 -3.85 9.60 -18.15
C VAL A 9 -5.08 9.39 -17.26
N SER A 10 -5.97 10.38 -17.15
CA SER A 10 -7.22 10.24 -16.39
C SER A 10 -8.12 9.11 -16.92
N LEU A 11 -8.21 8.92 -18.23
CA LEU A 11 -9.01 7.84 -18.84
C LEU A 11 -8.44 6.45 -18.52
N VAL A 12 -7.12 6.30 -18.61
CA VAL A 12 -6.43 5.05 -18.28
C VAL A 12 -6.62 4.69 -16.80
N ILE A 13 -6.52 5.69 -15.92
CA ILE A 13 -6.79 5.53 -14.48
C ILE A 13 -8.23 5.09 -14.25
N PHE A 14 -9.20 5.74 -14.88
CA PHE A 14 -10.62 5.42 -14.70
C PHE A 14 -10.94 4.01 -15.20
N PHE A 15 -10.42 3.61 -16.35
CA PHE A 15 -10.56 2.26 -16.89
C PHE A 15 -9.95 1.20 -15.96
N PHE A 16 -8.76 1.48 -15.40
CA PHE A 16 -8.08 0.58 -14.47
C PHE A 16 -8.82 0.46 -13.14
N LEU A 17 -9.29 1.58 -12.59
CA LEU A 17 -10.08 1.61 -11.36
C LEU A 17 -11.41 0.88 -11.55
N HIS A 18 -12.09 1.09 -12.68
CA HIS A 18 -13.31 0.38 -13.05
C HIS A 18 -13.08 -1.13 -13.16
N HIS A 19 -11.95 -1.57 -13.73
CA HIS A 19 -11.60 -2.99 -13.79
C HIS A 19 -11.37 -3.61 -12.40
N LEU A 20 -10.76 -2.87 -11.47
CA LEU A 20 -10.55 -3.30 -10.08
C LEU A 20 -11.85 -3.33 -9.27
N ILE A 21 -12.71 -2.32 -9.44
CA ILE A 21 -13.98 -2.17 -8.71
C ILE A 21 -15.04 -3.16 -9.23
N GLY A 22 -15.11 -3.38 -10.55
CA GLY A 22 -16.11 -4.25 -11.19
C GLY A 22 -16.04 -5.73 -10.78
N ARG A 23 -14.97 -6.17 -10.11
CA ARG A 23 -14.83 -7.54 -9.59
C ARG A 23 -14.98 -7.68 -8.07
N GLY A 24 -15.20 -6.59 -7.34
CA GLY A 24 -15.52 -6.59 -5.91
C GLY A 24 -14.41 -7.05 -4.95
N PHE A 25 -13.31 -7.64 -5.45
CA PHE A 25 -12.21 -8.12 -4.63
C PHE A 25 -10.85 -7.75 -5.24
N LEU A 26 -10.10 -6.91 -4.51
CA LEU A 26 -8.76 -6.45 -4.88
C LEU A 26 -7.74 -7.60 -4.84
N HIS A 27 -7.73 -8.40 -3.77
CA HIS A 27 -6.73 -9.46 -3.59
C HIS A 27 -6.74 -10.55 -4.69
N PRO A 28 -7.89 -11.14 -5.09
CA PRO A 28 -7.95 -12.11 -6.18
C PRO A 28 -7.53 -11.51 -7.52
N THR A 29 -7.89 -10.25 -7.78
CA THR A 29 -7.52 -9.55 -9.02
C THR A 29 -6.02 -9.33 -9.09
N LEU A 30 -5.38 -8.89 -8.01
CA LEU A 30 -3.93 -8.74 -7.92
C LEU A 30 -3.20 -10.07 -8.06
N ARG A 31 -3.74 -11.16 -7.50
CA ARG A 31 -3.19 -12.51 -7.68
C ARG A 31 -3.23 -12.94 -9.14
N ASN A 32 -4.34 -12.71 -9.84
CA ASN A 32 -4.47 -13.03 -11.26
C ASN A 32 -3.51 -12.19 -12.12
N LEU A 33 -3.30 -10.92 -11.77
CA LEU A 33 -2.29 -10.07 -12.42
C LEU A 33 -0.88 -10.61 -12.17
N ALA A 34 -0.55 -11.01 -10.95
CA ALA A 34 0.76 -11.58 -10.60
C ALA A 34 1.06 -12.86 -11.38
N GLN A 35 0.04 -13.69 -11.64
CA GLN A 35 0.20 -14.87 -12.49
C GLN A 35 0.52 -14.52 -13.96
N ARG A 36 0.06 -13.37 -14.45
CA ARG A 36 0.27 -12.94 -15.85
C ARG A 36 1.57 -12.16 -16.05
N TYR A 37 1.89 -11.26 -15.12
CA TYR A 37 3.02 -10.32 -15.26
C TYR A 37 4.22 -10.66 -14.37
N GLY A 38 4.07 -11.60 -13.43
CA GLY A 38 5.15 -12.08 -12.57
C GLY A 38 5.03 -11.64 -11.11
N GLY A 39 5.98 -12.11 -10.29
CA GLY A 39 5.95 -11.96 -8.83
C GLY A 39 6.22 -10.54 -8.31
N VAL A 40 6.65 -9.61 -9.16
CA VAL A 40 6.82 -8.19 -8.85
C VAL A 40 6.22 -7.37 -9.99
N MET A 41 5.29 -6.47 -9.66
CA MET A 41 4.61 -5.64 -10.64
C MET A 41 4.58 -4.19 -10.18
N TYR A 42 4.64 -3.27 -11.13
CA TYR A 42 4.46 -1.84 -10.88
C TYR A 42 3.09 -1.40 -11.41
N LEU A 43 2.30 -0.77 -10.54
CA LEU A 43 0.98 -0.24 -10.86
C LEU A 43 0.94 1.24 -10.49
N GLN A 44 0.26 2.03 -11.30
CA GLN A 44 -0.01 3.43 -11.00
C GLN A 44 -1.50 3.60 -10.71
N ILE A 45 -1.83 3.83 -9.44
CA ILE A 45 -3.21 4.05 -8.98
C ILE A 45 -3.43 5.55 -8.90
N GLY A 46 -3.97 6.13 -9.96
CA GLY A 46 -4.07 7.58 -10.07
C GLY A 46 -2.69 8.22 -10.16
N GLU A 47 -2.36 9.05 -9.18
CA GLU A 47 -1.04 9.69 -9.03
C GLU A 47 -0.11 8.91 -8.09
N ILE A 48 -0.59 7.81 -7.49
CA ILE A 48 0.15 7.06 -6.49
C ILE A 48 0.84 5.86 -7.16
N PRO A 49 2.18 5.82 -7.19
CA PRO A 49 2.90 4.64 -7.66
C PRO A 49 2.86 3.53 -6.60
N VAL A 50 2.53 2.31 -7.01
CA VAL A 50 2.40 1.15 -6.13
C VAL A 50 3.17 -0.03 -6.70
N VAL A 51 4.11 -0.56 -5.93
CA VAL A 51 4.81 -1.80 -6.23
C VAL A 51 4.11 -2.95 -5.52
N ILE A 52 3.73 -3.97 -6.28
CA ILE A 52 3.04 -5.15 -5.77
C ILE A 52 4.01 -6.33 -5.80
N VAL A 53 4.23 -6.91 -4.63
CA VAL A 53 5.10 -8.07 -4.44
C VAL A 53 4.22 -9.28 -4.11
N SER A 54 4.19 -10.25 -5.01
CA SER A 54 3.41 -11.49 -4.89
C SER A 54 4.28 -12.75 -4.74
N SER A 55 5.61 -12.59 -4.74
CA SER A 55 6.54 -13.69 -4.46
C SER A 55 6.86 -13.78 -2.97
N SER A 56 6.74 -14.98 -2.38
CA SER A 56 7.03 -15.21 -0.96
C SER A 56 8.50 -14.98 -0.61
N THR A 57 9.43 -15.30 -1.51
CA THR A 57 10.87 -15.12 -1.29
C THR A 57 11.23 -13.63 -1.21
N ILE A 58 10.68 -12.84 -2.14
CA ILE A 58 10.91 -11.39 -2.21
C ILE A 58 10.20 -10.70 -1.04
N ALA A 59 8.95 -11.08 -0.74
CA ALA A 59 8.21 -10.55 0.40
C ALA A 59 8.95 -10.80 1.72
N LYS A 60 9.51 -12.00 1.92
CA LYS A 60 10.33 -12.31 3.10
C LYS A 60 11.54 -11.38 3.16
N GLN A 61 12.31 -11.25 2.08
CA GLN A 61 13.50 -10.41 2.06
C GLN A 61 13.19 -8.92 2.32
N LEU A 62 12.07 -8.41 1.82
CA LEU A 62 11.64 -7.03 2.08
C LEU A 62 11.22 -6.83 3.53
N LEU A 63 10.46 -7.78 4.10
CA LEU A 63 9.93 -7.68 5.46
C LEU A 63 10.94 -8.05 6.55
N THR A 64 12.05 -8.70 6.22
CA THR A 64 13.10 -9.05 7.19
C THR A 64 14.37 -8.23 7.03
N THR A 65 14.87 -8.06 5.80
CA THR A 65 16.18 -7.44 5.55
C THR A 65 16.06 -5.94 5.33
N HIS A 66 14.95 -5.48 4.76
CA HIS A 66 14.69 -4.07 4.48
C HIS A 66 13.48 -3.57 5.28
N ASP A 67 13.19 -4.20 6.41
CA ASP A 67 12.00 -3.93 7.22
C ASP A 67 11.89 -2.44 7.60
N LEU A 68 13.00 -1.80 7.97
CA LEU A 68 13.07 -0.38 8.29
C LEU A 68 12.70 0.53 7.11
N ALA A 69 13.17 0.23 5.90
CA ALA A 69 12.88 1.03 4.71
C ALA A 69 11.40 0.92 4.27
N PHE A 70 10.76 -0.20 4.58
CA PHE A 70 9.34 -0.46 4.27
C PHE A 70 8.44 -0.40 5.53
N SER A 71 8.95 0.14 6.64
CA SER A 71 8.20 0.26 7.89
C SER A 71 7.24 1.45 7.87
N ASP A 72 7.54 2.47 7.07
CA ASP A 72 6.65 3.61 6.89
C ASP A 72 5.36 3.20 6.17
N ARG A 73 4.29 3.93 6.47
CA ARG A 73 2.95 3.66 5.96
C ARG A 73 2.45 4.89 5.19
N PRO A 74 1.94 4.71 3.96
CA PRO A 74 1.41 5.82 3.18
C PRO A 74 0.26 6.48 3.93
N GLN A 75 0.37 7.78 4.15
CA GLN A 75 -0.65 8.55 4.83
C GLN A 75 -1.73 8.94 3.83
N SER A 76 -2.99 8.66 4.17
CA SER A 76 -4.16 9.10 3.42
C SER A 76 -5.08 9.93 4.31
N THR A 77 -5.86 10.82 3.72
CA THR A 77 -6.83 11.65 4.45
C THR A 77 -7.78 10.80 5.30
N SER A 78 -8.19 9.65 4.78
CA SER A 78 -9.01 8.68 5.52
C SER A 78 -8.29 8.17 6.77
N THR A 79 -7.01 7.81 6.67
CA THR A 79 -6.25 7.36 7.85
C THR A 79 -6.05 8.46 8.88
N THR A 80 -5.92 9.71 8.45
CA THR A 80 -5.78 10.85 9.36
C THR A 80 -7.04 11.08 10.18
N ILE A 81 -8.21 10.95 9.55
CA ILE A 81 -9.51 11.10 10.22
C ILE A 81 -9.78 9.91 11.15
N LEU A 82 -9.55 8.68 10.67
CA LEU A 82 -9.93 7.46 11.40
C LEU A 82 -8.94 7.08 12.50
N PHE A 83 -7.65 7.39 12.34
CA PHE A 83 -6.60 6.89 13.22
C PHE A 83 -5.88 8.01 13.99
N TYR A 84 -6.66 8.93 14.58
CA TYR A 84 -6.15 9.98 15.46
C TYR A 84 -4.98 10.76 14.85
N ASN A 85 -5.14 11.23 13.60
CA ASN A 85 -4.10 11.92 12.85
C ASN A 85 -2.83 11.06 12.65
N ASN A 86 -3.02 9.78 12.30
CA ASN A 86 -1.95 8.78 12.09
C ASN A 86 -1.08 8.58 13.35
N LYS A 87 -1.67 8.69 14.55
CA LYS A 87 -0.99 8.43 15.84
C LYS A 87 -1.39 7.08 16.43
N ASP A 88 -1.75 6.13 15.59
CA ASP A 88 -2.03 4.75 15.98
C ASP A 88 -0.80 3.84 15.78
N ILE A 89 -0.92 2.54 16.06
CA ILE A 89 0.21 1.59 15.96
C ILE A 89 0.41 1.08 14.52
N VAL A 90 -0.64 1.13 13.70
CA VAL A 90 -0.75 0.49 12.38
C VAL A 90 -0.44 1.47 11.25
N PHE A 91 -0.91 2.72 11.31
CA PHE A 91 -0.78 3.76 10.27
C PHE A 91 0.09 4.97 10.67
N SER A 92 0.78 4.91 11.81
CA SER A 92 1.83 5.88 12.15
C SER A 92 3.10 5.68 11.32
N LEU A 93 3.81 6.79 11.11
CA LEU A 93 5.18 6.76 10.61
C LEU A 93 6.08 5.99 11.60
N TYR A 94 7.16 5.40 11.09
CA TYR A 94 8.06 4.59 11.90
C TYR A 94 8.97 5.47 12.79
N ASP A 95 8.36 6.07 13.81
CA ASP A 95 9.03 6.95 14.76
C ASP A 95 9.15 6.31 16.16
N ASN A 96 9.90 6.96 17.05
CA ASN A 96 10.08 6.58 18.45
C ASN A 96 8.75 6.36 19.18
N TYR A 97 7.73 7.17 18.85
CA TYR A 97 6.37 6.98 19.37
C TYR A 97 5.80 5.60 19.01
N CYS A 98 5.85 5.20 17.73
CA CYS A 98 5.35 3.91 17.27
C CYS A 98 6.12 2.75 17.94
N LYS A 99 7.44 2.90 18.10
CA LYS A 99 8.28 1.92 18.82
C LYS A 99 7.89 1.78 20.29
N GLN A 100 7.65 2.88 20.99
CA GLN A 100 7.20 2.87 22.38
C GLN A 100 5.82 2.24 22.52
N MET A 101 4.87 2.61 21.66
CA MET A 101 3.51 2.06 21.71
C MET A 101 3.50 0.54 21.48
N ARG A 102 4.29 0.05 20.51
CA ARG A 102 4.46 -1.39 20.29
C ARG A 102 5.10 -2.11 21.47
N LYS A 103 5.96 -1.46 22.25
CA LYS A 103 6.51 -2.05 23.49
C LYS A 103 5.42 -2.20 24.54
N ILE A 104 4.59 -1.18 24.73
CA ILE A 104 3.49 -1.20 25.71
C ILE A 104 2.49 -2.29 25.35
N CYS A 105 2.06 -2.39 24.09
CA CYS A 105 1.09 -3.41 23.66
C CYS A 105 1.62 -4.85 23.68
N LYS A 106 2.94 -5.05 23.73
CA LYS A 106 3.54 -6.38 23.91
C LYS A 106 3.55 -6.84 25.37
N VAL A 107 3.37 -5.91 26.31
CA VAL A 107 3.21 -6.28 27.72
C VAL A 107 1.81 -6.88 27.85
N PRO A 108 1.66 -8.11 28.35
CA PRO A 108 0.34 -8.63 28.65
C PRO A 108 -0.29 -7.74 29.71
N THR A 109 -1.33 -7.01 29.32
CA THR A 109 -2.30 -6.48 30.27
C THR A 109 -2.88 -7.67 31.02
N PHE A 110 -2.68 -7.66 32.34
CA PHE A 110 -3.04 -8.69 33.32
C PHE A 110 -4.36 -9.42 33.04
#